data_AF-A0A662PNX5-F1
#
_entry.id   AF-A0A662PNX5-F1
#
_cell.length_a   1.000
_cell.length_b   1.000
_cell.length_c   1.000
_cell.angle_alpha   90.00
_cell.angle_beta   90.00
_cell.angle_gamma   90.00
#
_symmetry.space_group_name_H-M   'P 1'
#
loop_
_entity.id
_entity.type
_entity.pdbx_description
1 polymer ?
#
loop_
_entity_poly.entity_id
_entity_poly.type
_entity_poly.pdbx_seq_one_letter_code
_entity_poly.pdbx_strand_id
1 'polypeptide(L)'
;MSNETVAYKIFKKLGATHVLIFVTHVSYGQEARLLGYGDEGKWIWMLRIAEQEGHEINEEEYLTERGAPTNKFWSETTLGQLIPYKPTQIATGRTVYAYQLAQLKHFKLVYESDRPYSSFAYVYIYEIVD
;
A
#
# COMPACT_ATOMS: atom_id res chain seq x y z
N MET A 1 -3.84 9.03 4.27
CA MET A 1 -4.17 7.74 4.91
C MET A 1 -5.69 7.50 4.98
N SER A 2 -6.47 7.94 3.98
CA SER A 2 -7.94 7.79 3.99
C SER A 2 -8.40 6.53 3.27
N ASN A 3 -9.68 6.19 3.43
CA ASN A 3 -10.35 5.15 2.64
C ASN A 3 -10.51 5.53 1.17
N GLU A 4 -10.92 4.54 0.37
CA GLU A 4 -11.05 4.63 -1.09
C GLU A 4 -11.93 5.81 -1.53
N THR A 5 -13.14 5.93 -0.95
CA THR A 5 -14.12 6.96 -1.32
C THR A 5 -13.55 8.37 -1.16
N VAL A 6 -12.83 8.61 -0.07
CA VAL A 6 -12.21 9.92 0.19
C VAL A 6 -11.02 10.16 -0.75
N ALA A 7 -10.15 9.16 -0.92
CA ALA A 7 -8.98 9.28 -1.80
C ALA A 7 -9.39 9.53 -3.26
N TYR A 8 -10.38 8.78 -3.76
CA TYR A 8 -10.96 8.95 -5.09
C TYR A 8 -11.44 10.40 -5.32
N LYS A 9 -12.23 10.95 -4.40
CA LYS A 9 -12.72 12.35 -4.51
C LYS A 9 -11.58 13.36 -4.55
N ILE A 10 -10.56 13.18 -3.71
CA ILE A 10 -9.39 14.06 -3.67
C ILE A 10 -8.63 13.98 -5.00
N PHE A 11 -8.35 12.77 -5.49
CA PHE A 11 -7.61 12.58 -6.73
C PHE A 11 -8.35 13.12 -7.96
N LYS A 12 -9.68 12.92 -8.04
CA LYS A 12 -10.49 13.52 -9.11
C LYS A 12 -10.47 15.04 -9.06
N LYS A 13 -10.55 15.64 -7.86
CA LYS A 13 -10.47 17.10 -7.68
C LYS A 13 -9.11 17.65 -8.14
N LEU A 14 -8.03 16.88 -7.96
CA LEU A 14 -6.68 17.23 -8.40
C LEU A 14 -6.41 16.92 -9.88
N GLY A 15 -7.35 16.30 -10.60
CA GLY A 15 -7.16 15.91 -12.00
C GLY A 15 -6.19 14.74 -12.20
N ALA A 16 -5.93 13.94 -11.16
CA ALA A 16 -5.10 12.75 -11.28
C ALA A 16 -5.82 11.67 -12.11
N THR A 17 -5.06 10.99 -12.97
CA THR A 17 -5.57 9.89 -13.82
C THR A 17 -5.03 8.53 -13.39
N HIS A 18 -3.85 8.50 -12.79
CA HIS A 18 -3.18 7.28 -12.37
C HIS A 18 -2.53 7.47 -10.99
N VAL A 19 -2.41 6.35 -10.27
CA VAL A 19 -1.63 6.24 -9.03
C VAL A 19 -0.54 5.20 -9.25
N LEU A 20 0.70 5.55 -8.95
CA LEU A 20 1.83 4.64 -8.97
C LEU A 20 2.14 4.23 -7.52
N ILE A 21 2.25 2.92 -7.29
CA ILE A 21 2.72 2.33 -6.04
C ILE A 21 4.08 1.72 -6.30
N PHE A 22 5.08 2.19 -5.57
CA PHE A 22 6.43 1.70 -5.61
C PHE A 22 6.67 0.74 -4.45
N VAL A 23 7.00 -0.52 -4.72
CA VAL A 23 7.23 -1.53 -3.68
C VAL A 23 8.60 -2.15 -3.83
N THR A 24 9.28 -2.39 -2.71
CA THR A 24 10.51 -3.17 -2.70
C THR A 24 10.36 -4.51 -2.01
N HIS A 25 10.72 -5.60 -2.70
CA HIS A 25 10.57 -6.94 -2.16
C HIS A 25 11.52 -7.99 -2.76
N VAL A 26 11.67 -9.11 -2.04
CA VAL A 26 12.20 -10.37 -2.57
C VAL A 26 11.05 -11.38 -2.61
N SER A 27 10.77 -11.94 -3.79
CA SER A 27 9.68 -12.90 -3.98
C SER A 27 10.14 -14.34 -3.79
N TYR A 28 9.29 -15.14 -3.15
CA TYR A 28 9.41 -16.58 -2.94
C TYR A 28 8.09 -17.23 -3.38
N GLY A 29 7.95 -17.52 -4.68
CA GLY A 29 6.68 -18.03 -5.23
C GLY A 29 5.58 -16.96 -5.20
N GLN A 30 4.51 -17.21 -4.43
CA GLN A 30 3.42 -16.25 -4.20
C GLN A 30 3.63 -15.38 -2.94
N GLU A 31 4.66 -15.67 -2.16
CA GLU A 31 5.02 -14.89 -0.97
C GLU A 31 6.14 -13.90 -1.29
N ALA A 32 6.28 -12.89 -0.46
CA ALA A 32 7.35 -11.93 -0.53
C ALA A 32 7.80 -11.48 0.85
N ARG A 33 9.07 -11.06 0.92
CA ARG A 33 9.59 -10.25 2.01
C ARG A 33 9.70 -8.81 1.51
N LEU A 34 8.91 -7.91 2.11
CA LEU A 34 9.05 -6.47 1.90
C LEU A 34 10.36 -5.96 2.48
N LEU A 35 11.02 -5.04 1.78
CA LEU A 35 12.34 -4.51 2.15
C LEU A 35 12.26 -3.12 2.80
N GLY A 36 11.14 -2.40 2.65
CA GLY A 36 10.89 -1.14 3.35
C GLY A 36 11.49 0.09 2.67
N TYR A 37 12.00 -0.04 1.45
CA TYR A 37 12.55 1.10 0.68
C TYR A 37 11.51 1.74 -0.26
N GLY A 38 10.35 1.12 -0.46
CA GLY A 38 9.25 1.68 -1.23
C GLY A 38 8.18 2.35 -0.37
N ASP A 39 6.99 2.51 -0.93
CA ASP A 39 5.83 3.07 -0.26
C ASP A 39 5.40 2.20 0.94
N GLU A 40 5.73 0.91 0.92
CA GLU A 40 5.51 -0.01 2.03
C GLU A 40 6.33 0.33 3.29
N GLY A 41 7.40 1.12 3.17
CA GLY A 41 8.18 1.63 4.30
C GLY A 41 8.01 3.13 4.56
N LYS A 42 7.60 3.89 3.54
CA LYS A 42 7.47 5.36 3.62
C LYS A 42 6.10 5.84 4.09
N TRP A 43 5.08 4.98 4.12
CA TRP A 43 3.71 5.35 4.49
C TRP A 43 3.60 6.09 5.83
N ILE A 44 4.44 5.75 6.82
CA ILE A 44 4.42 6.40 8.14
C ILE A 44 4.78 7.88 8.05
N TRP A 45 5.70 8.23 7.15
CA TRP A 45 6.05 9.62 6.90
C TRP A 45 4.92 10.36 6.18
N MET A 46 4.24 9.69 5.24
CA MET A 46 3.04 10.26 4.59
C MET A 46 1.93 10.54 5.61
N LEU A 47 1.79 9.67 6.61
CA LEU A 47 0.86 9.83 7.72
C LEU A 47 1.21 11.08 8.56
N ARG A 48 2.46 11.18 9.01
CA ARG A 48 2.95 12.31 9.84
C ARG A 48 2.87 13.65 9.12
N ILE A 49 3.16 13.69 7.82
CA ILE A 49 2.99 14.91 7.02
C ILE A 49 1.52 15.33 6.98
N ALA A 50 0.60 14.38 6.77
CA ALA A 50 -0.82 14.71 6.77
C ALA A 50 -1.29 15.25 8.13
N GLU A 51 -0.80 14.70 9.24
CA GLU A 51 -1.07 15.24 10.59
C GLU A 51 -0.53 16.68 10.74
N GLN A 52 0.71 16.94 10.29
CA GLN A 52 1.32 18.28 10.32
C GLN A 52 0.55 19.32 9.50
N GLU A 53 -0.09 18.90 8.40
CA GLU A 53 -0.93 19.74 7.56
C GLU A 53 -2.35 19.95 8.14
N GLY A 54 -2.60 19.50 9.37
CA GLY A 54 -3.83 19.74 10.11
C GLY A 54 -4.94 18.70 9.86
N HIS A 55 -4.61 17.54 9.29
CA HIS A 55 -5.56 16.42 9.24
C HIS A 55 -5.59 15.70 10.59
N GLU A 56 -6.79 15.54 11.16
CA GLU A 56 -7.00 14.76 12.39
C GLU A 56 -6.67 13.28 12.14
N ILE A 57 -5.47 12.87 12.51
CA ILE A 57 -4.95 11.51 12.35
C ILE A 57 -4.31 11.08 13.67
N ASN A 58 -4.71 9.93 14.19
CA ASN A 58 -4.04 9.31 15.32
C ASN A 58 -3.07 8.22 14.81
N GLU A 59 -1.77 8.43 14.93
CA GLU A 59 -0.72 7.50 14.46
C GLU A 59 -0.87 6.09 15.08
N GLU A 60 -1.29 5.99 16.33
CA GLU A 60 -1.44 4.71 17.06
C GLU A 60 -2.51 3.79 16.43
N GLU A 61 -3.44 4.34 15.66
CA GLU A 61 -4.42 3.53 14.93
C GLU A 61 -3.81 2.78 13.75
N TYR A 62 -2.68 3.27 13.22
CA TYR A 62 -2.01 2.74 12.02
C TYR A 62 -0.70 2.04 12.34
N LEU A 63 -0.08 2.34 13.49
CA LEU A 63 1.21 1.82 13.90
C LEU A 63 1.09 1.07 15.23
N THR A 64 1.48 -0.19 15.25
CA THR A 64 1.62 -0.97 16.49
C THR A 64 2.79 -0.46 17.34
N GLU A 65 2.81 -0.76 18.64
CA GLU A 65 3.94 -0.45 19.54
C GLU A 65 5.30 -1.00 19.03
N ARG A 66 5.28 -2.06 18.21
CA ARG A 66 6.47 -2.66 17.60
C ARG A 66 6.89 -2.01 16.28
N GLY A 67 6.24 -0.92 15.89
CA GLY A 67 6.53 -0.20 14.64
C GLY A 67 6.01 -0.88 13.38
N ALA A 68 5.11 -1.88 13.50
CA ALA A 68 4.50 -2.55 12.36
C ALA A 68 3.13 -1.92 12.01
N PRO A 69 2.72 -1.89 10.72
CA PRO A 69 1.41 -1.37 10.35
C PRO A 69 0.28 -2.25 10.90
N THR A 70 -0.79 -1.63 11.40
CA THR A 70 -1.98 -2.31 11.92
C THR A 70 -2.88 -2.84 10.80
N ASN A 71 -3.90 -3.61 11.15
CA ASN A 71 -4.94 -4.02 10.20
C ASN A 71 -5.62 -2.80 9.56
N LYS A 72 -5.85 -1.73 10.34
CA LYS A 72 -6.47 -0.50 9.83
C LYS A 72 -5.70 0.07 8.63
N PHE A 73 -4.37 0.11 8.72
CA PHE A 73 -3.55 0.51 7.58
C PHE A 73 -3.83 -0.34 6.34
N TRP A 74 -3.78 -1.67 6.47
CA TRP A 74 -3.91 -2.60 5.35
C TRP A 74 -5.32 -2.68 4.74
N SER A 75 -6.36 -2.65 5.57
CA SER A 75 -7.74 -2.90 5.13
C SER A 75 -8.57 -1.65 4.89
N GLU A 76 -8.26 -0.53 5.56
CA GLU A 76 -9.10 0.66 5.50
C GLU A 76 -8.47 1.79 4.69
N THR A 77 -7.14 1.83 4.55
CA THR A 77 -6.49 2.89 3.78
C THR A 77 -6.38 2.53 2.30
N THR A 78 -6.51 3.53 1.44
CA THR A 78 -6.32 3.36 0.00
C THR A 78 -4.91 2.89 -0.32
N LEU A 79 -3.88 3.47 0.32
CA LEU A 79 -2.48 3.08 0.10
C LEU A 79 -2.24 1.62 0.50
N GLY A 80 -2.65 1.23 1.72
CA GLY A 80 -2.50 -0.13 2.20
C GLY A 80 -3.23 -1.14 1.32
N GLN A 81 -4.38 -0.78 0.76
CA GLN A 81 -5.13 -1.61 -0.20
C GLN A 81 -4.48 -1.68 -1.59
N LEU A 82 -3.84 -0.61 -2.07
CA LEU A 82 -3.14 -0.58 -3.35
C LEU A 82 -1.77 -1.29 -3.35
N ILE A 83 -1.11 -1.47 -2.19
CA ILE A 83 0.10 -2.30 -2.11
C ILE A 83 -0.28 -3.78 -2.36
N PRO A 84 0.26 -4.47 -3.39
CA PRO A 84 -0.22 -5.79 -3.81
C PRO A 84 0.33 -6.95 -2.97
N TYR A 85 0.82 -6.68 -1.76
CA TYR A 85 1.43 -7.64 -0.85
C TYR A 85 0.84 -7.47 0.54
N LYS A 86 0.00 -8.42 0.98
CA LYS A 86 -0.76 -8.33 2.25
C LYS A 86 -0.15 -9.20 3.34
N PRO A 87 -0.13 -8.73 4.60
CA PRO A 87 0.35 -9.55 5.70
C PRO A 87 -0.54 -10.79 5.85
N THR A 88 0.08 -11.96 5.82
CA THR A 88 -0.57 -13.27 5.98
C THR A 88 0.19 -14.05 7.04
N GLN A 89 -0.52 -14.62 8.01
CA GLN A 89 0.09 -15.53 8.98
C GLN A 89 0.14 -16.93 8.39
N ILE A 90 1.34 -17.51 8.34
CA ILE A 90 1.51 -18.93 7.97
C ILE A 90 1.49 -19.82 9.22
N ALA A 91 1.34 -21.13 9.02
CA ALA A 91 1.20 -22.13 10.09
C ALA A 91 2.31 -22.08 11.17
N THR A 92 3.49 -21.54 10.84
CA THR A 92 4.61 -21.37 11.78
C THR A 92 4.49 -20.15 12.69
N GLY A 93 3.39 -19.38 12.61
CA GLY A 93 3.18 -18.14 13.37
C GLY A 93 4.00 -16.93 12.87
N ARG A 94 4.68 -17.08 11.73
CA ARG A 94 5.42 -15.99 11.08
C ARG A 94 4.48 -15.21 10.16
N THR A 95 4.64 -13.89 10.11
CA THR A 95 4.02 -13.06 9.08
C THR A 95 4.86 -13.08 7.81
N VAL A 96 4.24 -13.46 6.70
CA VAL A 96 4.75 -13.28 5.34
C VAL A 96 3.86 -12.29 4.60
N TYR A 97 4.31 -11.77 3.45
CA TYR A 97 3.47 -10.93 2.62
C TYR A 97 3.06 -11.70 1.36
N ALA A 98 1.80 -12.09 1.27
CA ALA A 98 1.26 -12.82 0.13
C ALA A 98 0.85 -11.83 -0.96
N TYR A 99 1.15 -12.17 -2.22
CA TYR A 99 0.69 -11.37 -3.36
C TYR A 99 -0.84 -11.44 -3.45
N GLN A 100 -1.47 -10.28 -3.36
CA GLN A 100 -2.92 -10.10 -3.46
C GLN A 100 -3.21 -8.72 -4.03
N LEU A 101 -3.77 -8.71 -5.24
CA LEU A 101 -4.15 -7.47 -5.92
C LEU A 101 -5.26 -6.72 -5.17
N ALA A 102 -5.19 -5.40 -5.28
CA ALA A 102 -6.23 -4.49 -4.78
C ALA A 102 -7.59 -4.84 -5.40
N GLN A 103 -8.64 -4.81 -4.57
CA GLN A 103 -10.04 -5.05 -4.96
C GLN A 103 -10.86 -3.77 -4.74
N LEU A 104 -10.34 -2.66 -5.24
CA LEU A 104 -10.97 -1.33 -5.14
C LEU A 104 -11.87 -1.08 -6.36
N LYS A 105 -12.95 -0.33 -6.16
CA LYS A 105 -13.91 0.01 -7.22
C LYS A 105 -13.38 1.08 -8.18
N HIS A 106 -12.66 2.06 -7.66
CA HIS A 106 -12.22 3.26 -8.37
C HIS A 106 -10.75 3.21 -8.80
N PHE A 107 -10.07 2.09 -8.58
CA PHE A 107 -8.64 1.92 -8.90
C PHE A 107 -8.41 0.60 -9.61
N LYS A 108 -8.18 0.67 -10.92
CA LYS A 108 -7.95 -0.50 -11.78
C LYS A 108 -6.47 -0.65 -12.07
N LEU A 109 -5.88 -1.80 -11.76
CA LEU A 109 -4.49 -2.09 -12.15
C LEU A 109 -4.38 -2.10 -13.68
N VAL A 110 -3.47 -1.30 -14.23
CA VAL A 110 -3.22 -1.22 -15.68
C VAL A 110 -1.78 -1.58 -16.05
N TYR A 111 -0.88 -1.59 -15.08
CA TYR A 111 0.49 -2.04 -15.28
C TYR A 111 1.08 -2.58 -13.97
N GLU A 112 1.86 -3.65 -14.06
CA GLU A 112 2.72 -4.12 -12.99
C GLU A 112 4.09 -4.51 -13.56
N SER A 113 5.16 -4.25 -12.81
CA SER A 113 6.46 -4.84 -13.11
C SER A 113 6.37 -6.37 -13.10
N ASP A 114 6.77 -7.00 -14.20
CA ASP A 114 6.65 -8.44 -14.39
C ASP A 114 8.02 -9.14 -14.52
N ARG A 115 7.97 -10.47 -14.64
CA ARG A 115 9.15 -11.35 -14.67
C ARG A 115 9.81 -11.32 -16.07
N PRO A 116 11.13 -11.56 -16.16
CA PRO A 116 12.04 -11.96 -15.08
C PRO A 116 12.48 -10.78 -14.21
N TYR A 117 12.39 -10.97 -12.90
CA TYR A 117 12.78 -9.97 -11.92
C TYR A 117 14.31 -9.86 -11.83
N SER A 118 14.87 -8.78 -12.35
CA SER A 118 16.29 -8.43 -12.22
C SER A 118 16.56 -7.36 -11.16
N SER A 119 15.53 -6.98 -10.41
CA SER A 119 15.52 -5.86 -9.47
C SER A 119 14.79 -6.24 -8.19
N PHE A 120 14.97 -5.45 -7.14
CA PHE A 120 14.14 -5.50 -5.93
C PHE A 120 13.09 -4.39 -5.90
N ALA A 121 13.02 -3.58 -6.96
CA ALA A 121 12.25 -2.35 -7.06
C ALA A 121 11.17 -2.51 -8.13
N TYR A 122 9.90 -2.48 -7.71
CA TYR A 122 8.74 -2.81 -8.52
C TYR A 122 7.73 -1.68 -8.50
N VAL A 123 7.03 -1.51 -9.61
CA VAL A 123 5.98 -0.48 -9.76
C VAL A 123 4.67 -1.11 -10.19
N TYR A 124 3.60 -0.62 -9.58
CA TYR A 124 2.22 -0.97 -9.88
C TYR A 124 1.48 0.32 -10.20
N ILE A 125 0.84 0.38 -11.37
CA ILE A 125 0.13 1.58 -11.82
C ILE A 125 -1.36 1.26 -11.88
N TYR A 126 -2.14 2.06 -11.16
CA TYR A 126 -3.58 1.98 -11.10
C TYR A 126 -4.20 3.17 -11.83
N GLU A 127 -5.07 2.91 -12.80
CA GLU A 127 -5.94 3.91 -13.42
C GLU A 127 -7.09 4.24 -12.47
N ILE A 128 -7.42 5.52 -12.36
CA ILE A 128 -8.57 6.01 -11.60
C ILE A 128 -9.82 5.95 -12.49
N VAL A 129 -10.79 5.12 -12.10
CA VAL A 129 -12.01 4.85 -12.89
C VAL A 129 -13.28 5.25 -12.13
N ASP A 130 -14.32 5.63 -12.88
CA ASP A 130 -15.63 6.05 -12.36
C ASP A 130 -16.52 4.87 -11.95
#